data_AF-A0A5C7MR57-F1
#
_entry.id   AF-A0A5C7MR57-F1
#
_cell.length_a   1.000
_cell.length_b   1.000
_cell.length_c   1.000
_cell.angle_alpha   90.00
_cell.angle_beta   90.00
_cell.angle_gamma   90.00
#
_symmetry.space_group_name_H-M   'P 1'
#
loop_
_entity.id
_entity.type
_entity.pdbx_description
1 polymer ?
#
loop_
_entity_poly.entity_id
_entity_poly.type
_entity_poly.pdbx_seq_one_letter_code
_entity_poly.pdbx_strand_id
1 'polypeptide(L)' 'MVNKKFMGILNQIAEYLYLKKKDPDAPKSTWVRYMHGINRISILLFLLGLIILAIKLLR' A
#
# COMPACT_ATOMS: atom_id res chain seq x y z
N MET A 1 -28.54 2.76 -4.20
CA MET A 1 -27.35 3.11 -4.99
C MET A 1 -26.37 3.84 -4.06
N VAL A 2 -25.50 3.09 -3.38
CA VAL A 2 -24.57 3.69 -2.40
C VAL A 2 -23.45 4.40 -3.17
N ASN A 3 -23.28 5.68 -2.87
CA ASN A 3 -22.32 6.57 -3.50
C ASN A 3 -20.89 6.10 -3.19
N LYS A 4 -20.29 5.30 -4.08
CA LYS A 4 -18.92 4.74 -3.99
C LYS A 4 -17.83 5.80 -4.27
N LYS A 5 -18.12 7.09 -4.03
CA LYS A 5 -17.19 8.20 -4.28
C LYS A 5 -16.45 8.54 -2.99
N PHE A 6 -15.12 8.48 -3.06
CA PHE A 6 -14.14 8.77 -2.00
C PHE A 6 -14.01 7.71 -0.90
N MET A 7 -13.35 6.58 -1.24
CA MET A 7 -12.54 5.90 -0.23
C MET A 7 -11.43 6.85 0.19
N GLY A 8 -11.61 7.54 1.33
CA GLY A 8 -10.60 8.45 1.85
C GLY A 8 -9.24 7.76 2.03
N ILE A 9 -8.15 8.49 1.81
CA ILE A 9 -6.75 8.00 1.91
C ILE A 9 -6.54 7.20 3.22
N LEU A 10 -7.16 7.65 4.32
CA LEU A 10 -7.11 6.98 5.62
C LEU A 10 -7.73 5.57 5.62
N ASN A 11 -8.82 5.35 4.88
CA ASN A 11 -9.41 4.01 4.73
C ASN A 11 -8.51 3.09 3.93
N GLN A 12 -7.85 3.61 2.88
CA GLN A 12 -6.89 2.84 2.10
C GLN A 12 -5.67 2.46 2.94
N ILE A 13 -5.16 3.38 3.77
CA ILE A 13 -4.07 3.08 4.71
C ILE A 13 -4.52 2.04 5.73
N ALA A 14 -5.72 2.14 6.30
CA ALA A 14 -6.25 1.17 7.26
C ALA A 14 -6.43 -0.24 6.65
N GLU A 15 -6.89 -0.33 5.41
CA GLU A 15 -6.96 -1.60 4.67
C GLU A 15 -5.56 -2.14 4.32
N TYR A 16 -4.61 -1.26 4.00
CA TYR A 16 -3.22 -1.62 3.69
C TYR A 16 -2.47 -2.17 4.91
N LEU A 17 -2.71 -1.59 6.09
CA LEU A 17 -2.17 -2.03 7.38
C LEU A 17 -2.94 -3.23 7.97
N TYR A 18 -3.88 -3.81 7.23
CA TYR A 18 -4.76 -4.90 7.69
C TYR A 18 -5.60 -4.57 8.94
N LEU A 19 -5.71 -3.29 9.32
CA LEU A 19 -6.52 -2.80 10.43
C LEU A 19 -8.02 -2.86 10.10
N LYS A 20 -8.34 -2.90 8.80
CA LYS A 20 -9.69 -3.01 8.28
C LYS A 20 -9.78 -4.16 7.29
N LYS A 21 -10.84 -4.96 7.39
CA LYS A 21 -11.13 -6.04 6.45
C LYS A 21 -11.30 -5.45 5.06
N LYS A 22 -10.60 -6.03 4.08
CA LYS A 22 -10.68 -5.65 2.68
C LYS A 22 -12.14 -5.67 2.21
N ASP A 23 -12.55 -4.64 1.48
CA ASP A 23 -13.90 -4.51 0.93
C ASP A 23 -14.30 -5.80 0.16
N PRO A 24 -15.37 -6.51 0.58
CA PRO A 24 -15.83 -7.73 -0.10
C PRO A 24 -16.32 -7.48 -1.52
N ASP A 25 -16.73 -6.25 -1.84
CA ASP A 25 -17.17 -5.81 -3.18
C ASP A 25 -16.02 -5.24 -4.02
N ALA A 26 -14.77 -5.34 -3.53
CA ALA A 26 -13.61 -4.95 -4.29
C ALA A 26 -13.47 -5.85 -5.53
N PRO A 27 -13.16 -5.27 -6.71
CA PRO A 27 -12.93 -6.05 -7.91
C PRO A 27 -11.80 -7.06 -7.66
N LYS A 28 -12.13 -8.35 -7.73
CA LYS A 28 -11.19 -9.48 -7.56
C LYS A 28 -10.39 -9.72 -8.84
N SER A 29 -9.92 -8.65 -9.48
CA SER A 29 -9.13 -8.76 -10.70
C SER A 29 -7.65 -8.98 -10.38
N THR A 30 -6.96 -9.69 -11.26
CA THR A 30 -5.51 -9.90 -11.16
C THR A 30 -4.76 -8.56 -11.19
N TRP A 31 -5.28 -7.56 -11.90
CA TRP A 31 -4.74 -6.21 -11.97
C TRP A 31 -4.66 -5.53 -10.60
N VAL A 32 -5.69 -5.64 -9.76
CA VAL A 32 -5.68 -5.07 -8.40
C VAL A 32 -4.64 -5.76 -7.51
N ARG A 33 -4.42 -7.07 -7.70
CA ARG A 33 -3.35 -7.81 -7.01
C ARG A 33 -1.96 -7.31 -7.44
N TYR A 34 -1.75 -7.08 -8.74
CA TYR A 34 -0.50 -6.53 -9.25
C TYR A 34 -0.23 -5.12 -8.74
N MET A 35 -1.24 -4.25 -8.71
CA MET A 35 -1.11 -2.89 -8.16
C MET A 35 -0.61 -2.91 -6.70
N HIS A 36 -1.19 -3.80 -5.88
CA HIS A 36 -0.76 -3.93 -4.49
C HIS A 36 0.63 -4.58 -4.37
N GLY A 37 0.98 -5.52 -5.25
CA GLY A 37 2.32 -6.09 -5.32
C GLY A 37 3.39 -5.06 -5.65
N ILE A 38 3.15 -4.19 -6.64
CA ILE A 38 4.04 -3.09 -7.00
C ILE A 38 4.27 -2.15 -5.81
N ASN A 39 3.21 -1.82 -5.05
CA ASN A 39 3.34 -0.96 -3.86
C ASN A 39 4.14 -1.61 -2.72
N ARG A 40 4.08 -2.95 -2.57
CA ARG A 40 4.93 -3.66 -1.60
C ARG A 40 6.40 -3.58 -2.00
N ILE A 41 6.69 -3.78 -3.28
CA ILE A 41 8.06 -3.71 -3.82
C ILE A 41 8.63 -2.29 -3.67
N SER A 42 7.83 -1.25 -3.96
CA SER A 42 8.28 0.14 -3.83
C SER A 42 8.65 0.50 -2.38
N ILE A 43 7.87 0.06 -1.39
CA ILE A 43 8.19 0.27 0.03
C ILE A 43 9.50 -0.44 0.41
N LEU A 44 9.71 -1.68 -0.04
CA LEU A 44 10.95 -2.42 0.25
C LEU A 44 12.18 -1.72 -0.35
N LEU A 45 12.11 -1.27 -1.60
CA LEU A 45 13.19 -0.54 -2.25
C LEU A 45 13.45 0.81 -1.59
N PHE A 46 12.40 1.52 -1.19
CA PHE A 46 12.52 2.79 -0.46
C PHE A 46 13.22 2.60 0.89
N LEU A 47 12.81 1.61 1.68
CA LEU A 47 13.45 1.28 2.96
C LEU A 47 14.91 0.86 2.78
N LEU A 48 15.22 0.08 1.74
CA LEU A 48 16.60 -0.28 1.41
C LEU A 48 17.44 0.97 1.12
N GLY A 49 16.91 1.91 0.34
CA GLY A 49 17.55 3.20 0.08
C GLY A 49 17.80 4.00 1.35
N LEU A 50 16.82 4.06 2.27
CA LEU A 50 16.98 4.72 3.58
C LEU A 50 18.07 4.05 4.43
N ILE A 51 18.16 2.73 4.44
CA ILE A 51 19.22 2.00 5.15
C ILE A 51 20.59 2.35 4.56
N ILE A 52 20.74 2.33 3.24
CA ILE A 52 22.00 2.70 2.57
C ILE A 52 22.38 4.14 2.89
N LEU A 53 21.42 5.07 2.85
CA LEU A 53 21.63 6.47 3.19
C LEU A 53 22.07 6.64 4.66
N ALA A 54 21.39 5.97 5.59
CA ALA A 54 21.71 6.02 7.01
C ALA A 54 23.12 5.49 7.28
N ILE A 55 23.50 4.35 6.66
CA ILE A 55 24.86 3.80 6.77
C ILE A 55 25.89 4.79 6.25
N LYS A 56 25.65 5.41 5.08
CA LYS A 56 26.56 6.42 4.50
C LYS A 56 26.67 7.72 5.31
N LEU A 57 25.64 8.05 6.10
CA LEU A 57 25.63 9.27 6.90
C LEU A 57 26.28 9.05 8.27
N LEU A 58 26.17 7.84 8.83
CA LEU A 58 26.67 7.49 10.16
C LEU A 58 28.07 6.86 10.15
N ARG A 59 28.60 6.47 8.99
CA ARG A 59 29.95 5.93 8.79
C ARG A 59 30.72 6.79 7.79
#